data_AF-F9XDU2-F1
#
_entry.id   AF-F9XDU2-F1
#
_cell.length_a   1.000
_cell.length_b   1.000
_cell.length_c   1.000
_cell.angle_alpha   90.00
_cell.angle_beta   90.00
_cell.angle_gamma   90.00
#
_symmetry.space_group_name_H-M   'P 1'
#
loop_
_entity.id
_entity.type
_entity.pdbx_description
1 polymer ?
#
loop_
_entity_poly.entity_id
_entity_poly.type
_entity_poly.pdbx_seq_one_letter_code
_entity_poly.pdbx_strand_id
1 'polypeptide(L)'
;LLVNTPQVLISFVYLFYNNVVTGMLLAREYGNYASTRKPFRNTRPVGQQRTTTYWLQMPYRYLLPLMAGMALLHWLVSRSIFLVQIETYDASGSSKDTLVDTINACGYSVIFAISALVLGFALIVSLGCLSYRKLDPGIPVAGPCSLAISAACANVTEVYAARGPVQYGVLMNRKPDADGRQYLGFSGQDVEPLEWRKEYL
;
A
#
# COMPACT_ATOMS: atom_id res chain seq x y z
N LEU A 1 -23.46 -6.02 18.37
CA LEU A 1 -22.32 -5.13 18.05
C LEU A 1 -20.97 -5.84 18.10
N LEU A 2 -20.71 -6.68 19.12
CA LEU A 2 -19.46 -7.42 19.32
C LEU A 2 -19.06 -8.31 18.12
N VAL A 3 -20.04 -8.80 17.36
CA VAL A 3 -19.85 -9.59 16.12
C VAL A 3 -19.21 -8.76 14.99
N ASN A 4 -19.39 -7.44 14.96
CA ASN A 4 -18.87 -6.57 13.90
C ASN A 4 -17.51 -5.95 14.26
N THR A 5 -17.08 -5.99 15.52
CA THR A 5 -15.78 -5.46 15.96
C THR A 5 -14.59 -6.03 15.18
N PRO A 6 -14.56 -7.34 14.85
CA PRO A 6 -13.48 -7.89 14.03
C PRO A 6 -13.46 -7.38 12.59
N GLN A 7 -14.61 -7.04 12.00
CA GLN A 7 -14.71 -6.46 10.66
C GLN A 7 -13.93 -5.14 10.56
N VAL A 8 -14.04 -4.31 11.60
CA VAL A 8 -13.37 -3.02 11.68
C VAL A 8 -11.86 -3.22 11.77
N LEU A 9 -11.40 -4.15 12.61
CA LEU A 9 -9.99 -4.46 12.76
C LEU A 9 -9.37 -4.96 11.44
N ILE A 10 -10.05 -5.88 10.75
CA ILE A 10 -9.61 -6.40 9.44
C ILE A 10 -9.47 -5.27 8.42
N SER A 11 -10.44 -4.34 8.41
CA SER A 11 -10.41 -3.18 7.50
C SER A 11 -9.22 -2.26 7.77
N PHE A 12 -8.92 -1.99 9.05
CA PHE A 12 -7.75 -1.18 9.42
C PHE A 12 -6.44 -1.85 8.99
N VAL A 13 -6.28 -3.15 9.24
CA VAL A 13 -5.08 -3.91 8.83
C VAL A 13 -4.94 -3.89 7.30
N TYR A 14 -6.05 -4.10 6.57
CA TYR A 14 -6.05 -4.03 5.11
C TYR A 14 -5.61 -2.66 4.60
N LEU A 15 -6.18 -1.57 5.13
CA LEU A 15 -5.81 -0.20 4.73
C LEU A 15 -4.35 0.09 5.05
N PHE A 16 -3.86 -0.29 6.22
CA PHE A 16 -2.47 -0.06 6.61
C PHE A 16 -1.50 -0.81 5.70
N TYR A 17 -1.76 -2.10 5.46
CA TYR A 17 -0.96 -2.92 4.56
C TYR A 17 -0.95 -2.35 3.13
N ASN A 18 -2.12 -1.97 2.62
CA ASN A 18 -2.27 -1.38 1.30
C ASN A 18 -1.46 -0.07 1.16
N ASN A 19 -1.52 0.81 2.17
CA ASN A 19 -0.76 2.06 2.19
C ASN A 19 0.75 1.82 2.19
N VAL A 20 1.25 0.92 3.04
CA VAL A 20 2.69 0.62 3.15
C VAL A 20 3.23 0.00 1.85
N VAL A 21 2.54 -0.99 1.30
CA VAL A 21 2.99 -1.65 0.06
C VAL A 21 2.90 -0.70 -1.14
N THR A 22 1.83 0.07 -1.26
CA THR A 22 1.71 1.09 -2.32
C THR A 22 2.81 2.13 -2.20
N GLY A 23 3.06 2.65 -0.99
CA GLY A 23 4.14 3.60 -0.73
C GLY A 23 5.51 3.04 -1.08
N MET A 24 5.79 1.80 -0.69
CA MET A 24 7.05 1.11 -1.00
C MET A 24 7.25 0.92 -2.51
N LEU A 25 6.21 0.49 -3.23
CA LEU A 25 6.26 0.30 -4.67
C LEU A 25 6.46 1.63 -5.40
N LEU A 26 5.76 2.67 -4.97
CA LEU A 26 5.93 4.01 -5.52
C LEU A 26 7.34 4.53 -5.27
N ALA A 27 7.86 4.38 -4.05
CA ALA A 27 9.21 4.82 -3.71
C ALA A 27 10.25 4.04 -4.52
N ARG A 28 10.06 2.73 -4.74
CA ARG A 28 10.93 1.92 -5.60
C ARG A 28 10.84 2.35 -7.06
N GLU A 29 9.65 2.63 -7.59
CA GLU A 29 9.47 3.14 -8.95
C GLU A 29 10.14 4.51 -9.09
N TYR A 30 9.98 5.39 -8.10
CA TYR A 30 10.61 6.70 -8.03
C TYR A 30 12.14 6.62 -7.98
N GLY A 31 12.70 5.75 -7.13
CA GLY A 31 14.15 5.49 -7.04
C GLY A 31 14.76 4.99 -8.34
N ASN A 32 14.02 4.21 -9.12
CA ASN A 32 14.49 3.73 -10.42
C ASN A 32 14.72 4.85 -11.46
N TYR A 33 14.09 6.02 -11.31
CA TYR A 33 14.34 7.14 -12.22
C TYR A 33 15.71 7.77 -12.02
N ALA A 34 16.42 7.48 -10.93
CA ALA A 34 17.80 7.94 -10.74
C ALA A 34 18.78 7.19 -11.64
N SER A 35 18.59 5.87 -11.78
CA SER A 35 19.52 4.98 -12.49
C SER A 35 19.10 4.64 -13.91
N THR A 36 17.81 4.72 -14.22
CA THR A 36 17.27 4.28 -15.51
C THR A 36 16.33 5.31 -16.11
N ARG A 37 16.56 5.64 -17.39
CA ARG A 37 15.66 6.53 -18.13
C ARG A 37 14.36 5.79 -18.47
N LYS A 38 13.23 6.29 -17.97
CA LYS A 38 11.90 5.67 -18.11
C LYS A 38 10.84 6.73 -18.34
N PRO A 39 9.80 6.46 -19.16
CA PRO A 39 8.70 7.39 -19.33
C PRO A 39 7.81 7.41 -18.09
N PHE A 40 7.24 8.57 -17.76
CA PHE A 40 6.26 8.69 -16.69
C PHE A 40 5.03 7.81 -16.95
N ARG A 41 4.48 7.24 -15.88
CA ARG A 41 3.19 6.57 -15.89
C ARG A 41 2.09 7.61 -15.71
N ASN A 42 1.22 7.75 -16.70
CA ASN A 42 0.14 8.72 -16.67
C ASN A 42 -1.21 8.08 -17.02
N THR A 43 -2.30 8.59 -16.44
CA THR A 43 -3.66 8.09 -16.71
C THR A 43 -4.14 8.48 -18.11
N ARG A 44 -3.69 9.62 -18.62
CA ARG A 44 -3.93 10.08 -19.99
C ARG A 44 -2.57 10.19 -20.71
N PRO A 45 -2.07 9.10 -21.32
CA PRO A 45 -0.79 9.12 -21.99
C PRO A 45 -0.82 9.99 -23.25
N VAL A 46 0.23 10.76 -23.47
CA VAL A 46 0.49 11.51 -24.71
C VAL A 46 1.89 11.15 -25.20
N GLY A 47 2.00 10.62 -26.42
CA GLY A 47 3.29 10.23 -27.02
C GLY A 47 3.80 8.87 -26.53
N GLN A 48 5.05 8.81 -26.04
CA GLN A 48 5.71 7.58 -25.58
C GLN A 48 5.47 7.27 -24.08
N GLN A 49 4.58 8.03 -23.44
CA GLN A 49 4.20 7.80 -22.04
C GLN A 49 3.53 6.43 -21.87
N ARG A 50 3.85 5.75 -20.77
CA ARG A 50 3.20 4.47 -20.48
C ARG A 50 1.78 4.71 -19.99
N THR A 51 0.82 4.12 -20.70
CA THR A 51 -0.56 4.00 -20.22
C THR A 51 -0.54 3.31 -18.87
N THR A 52 -1.27 3.86 -17.90
CA THR A 52 -1.40 3.29 -16.55
C THR A 52 -1.88 1.83 -16.66
N THR A 53 -0.94 0.88 -16.62
CA THR A 53 -1.16 -0.54 -16.99
C THR A 53 -2.01 -1.29 -15.97
N TYR A 54 -2.32 -0.68 -14.82
CA TYR A 54 -3.06 -1.31 -13.75
C TYR A 54 -4.17 -0.38 -13.29
N TRP A 55 -5.42 -0.75 -13.57
CA TRP A 55 -6.63 -0.14 -12.99
C TRP A 55 -6.63 -0.26 -11.44
N LEU A 56 -5.84 -1.17 -10.89
CA LEU A 56 -5.53 -1.28 -9.47
C LEU A 56 -4.16 -0.64 -9.20
N GLN A 57 -4.07 0.18 -8.16
CA GLN A 57 -2.86 0.93 -7.79
C GLN A 57 -1.62 0.06 -7.48
N MET A 58 -1.74 -1.28 -7.45
CA MET A 58 -0.67 -2.21 -7.11
C MET A 58 -0.62 -3.47 -8.02
N PRO A 59 0.56 -4.10 -8.19
CA PRO A 59 0.70 -5.38 -8.87
C PRO A 59 -0.13 -6.46 -8.17
N TYR A 60 -0.89 -7.23 -8.94
CA TYR A 60 -1.73 -8.34 -8.44
C TYR A 60 -0.96 -9.33 -7.55
N ARG A 61 0.35 -9.47 -7.73
CA ARG A 61 1.23 -10.34 -6.93
C ARG A 61 1.24 -10.03 -5.44
N TYR A 62 1.04 -8.77 -5.06
CA TYR A 62 0.99 -8.35 -3.65
C TYR A 62 -0.44 -8.24 -3.14
N LEU A 63 -1.38 -7.88 -4.02
CA LEU A 63 -2.78 -7.71 -3.65
C LEU A 63 -3.50 -9.05 -3.46
N LEU A 64 -3.31 -10.02 -4.35
CA LEU A 64 -3.93 -11.35 -4.25
C LEU A 64 -3.66 -12.08 -2.93
N PRO A 65 -2.39 -12.24 -2.48
CA PRO A 65 -2.13 -12.91 -1.21
C PRO A 65 -2.68 -12.14 -0.01
N LEU A 66 -2.70 -10.81 -0.07
CA LEU A 66 -3.34 -9.98 0.96
C LEU A 66 -4.85 -10.21 1.02
N MET A 67 -5.53 -10.14 -0.12
CA MET A 67 -6.98 -10.37 -0.19
C MET A 67 -7.35 -11.79 0.27
N ALA A 68 -6.60 -12.79 -0.16
CA ALA A 68 -6.78 -14.17 0.31
C ALA A 68 -6.56 -14.28 1.82
N GLY A 69 -5.49 -13.67 2.36
CA GLY A 69 -5.21 -13.63 3.80
C GLY A 69 -6.32 -12.95 4.60
N MET A 70 -6.86 -11.83 4.12
CA MET A 70 -7.98 -11.13 4.77
C MET A 70 -9.28 -11.93 4.71
N ALA A 71 -9.57 -12.58 3.58
CA ALA A 71 -10.74 -13.46 3.46
C ALA A 71 -10.64 -14.66 4.40
N LEU A 72 -9.46 -15.27 4.51
CA LEU A 72 -9.20 -16.36 5.45
C LEU A 72 -9.30 -15.90 6.91
N LEU A 73 -8.72 -14.75 7.25
CA LEU A 73 -8.80 -14.20 8.60
C LEU A 73 -10.24 -13.88 8.97
N HIS A 74 -10.99 -13.27 8.06
CA HIS A 74 -12.42 -13.01 8.24
C HIS A 74 -13.22 -14.31 8.45
N TRP A 75 -12.94 -15.33 7.65
CA TRP A 75 -13.57 -16.63 7.78
C TRP A 75 -13.25 -17.33 9.10
N LEU A 76 -11.99 -17.31 9.54
CA LEU A 76 -11.54 -17.87 10.82
C LEU A 76 -12.20 -17.16 12.01
N VAL A 77 -12.29 -15.84 11.95
CA VAL A 77 -12.98 -15.03 12.97
C VAL A 77 -14.46 -15.39 13.04
N SER A 78 -15.13 -15.49 11.89
CA SER A 78 -16.54 -15.91 11.84
C SER A 78 -16.75 -17.32 12.40
N ARG A 79 -15.75 -18.20 12.29
CA ARG A 79 -15.76 -19.54 12.90
C ARG A 79 -15.37 -19.55 14.39
N SER A 80 -14.71 -18.51 14.88
CA SER A 80 -14.29 -18.42 16.28
C SER A 80 -15.41 -18.03 17.24
N ILE A 81 -16.40 -17.28 16.76
CA ILE A 81 -17.55 -16.80 17.53
C ILE A 81 -18.81 -17.43 16.94
N PHE A 82 -19.46 -18.32 17.67
CA PHE A 82 -20.73 -18.92 17.26
C PHE A 82 -21.83 -18.56 18.26
N LEU A 83 -22.98 -18.12 17.76
CA LEU A 83 -24.14 -17.86 18.61
C LEU A 83 -24.82 -19.20 18.93
N VAL A 84 -25.04 -19.44 20.21
CA VAL A 84 -25.81 -20.58 20.71
C VAL A 84 -27.12 -20.04 21.26
N GLN A 85 -28.22 -20.45 20.66
CA GLN A 85 -29.55 -20.15 21.16
C GLN A 85 -30.02 -21.35 21.98
N ILE A 86 -30.26 -21.13 23.27
CA ILE A 86 -30.77 -22.15 24.18
C ILE A 86 -32.25 -21.84 24.41
N GLU A 87 -33.13 -22.69 23.90
CA GLU A 87 -34.57 -22.61 24.14
C GLU A 87 -34.92 -23.51 25.32
N THR A 88 -35.56 -22.95 26.34
CA THR A 88 -36.01 -23.70 27.51
C THR A 88 -37.52 -23.94 27.42
N TYR A 89 -37.92 -25.21 27.51
CA TYR A 89 -39.32 -25.65 27.47
C TYR A 89 -39.78 -26.06 28.88
N ASP A 90 -41.03 -25.76 29.22
CA ASP A 90 -41.63 -26.16 30.50
C ASP A 90 -41.81 -27.69 30.55
N ALA A 91 -41.34 -28.32 31.62
CA ALA A 91 -41.49 -29.77 31.84
C ALA A 91 -42.81 -30.14 32.53
N SER A 92 -43.63 -29.16 32.91
CA SER A 92 -45.00 -29.37 33.37
C SER A 92 -45.82 -29.96 32.22
N GLY A 93 -46.22 -31.24 32.33
CA GLY A 93 -46.84 -32.07 31.27
C GLY A 93 -48.19 -31.62 30.71
N SER A 94 -48.42 -30.32 30.54
CA SER A 94 -49.48 -29.75 29.73
C SER A 94 -49.08 -29.87 28.27
N SER A 95 -49.96 -30.43 27.46
CA SER A 95 -49.78 -30.87 26.07
C SER A 95 -49.55 -29.75 25.03
N LYS A 96 -48.90 -28.65 25.42
CA LYS A 96 -48.39 -27.63 24.53
C LYS A 96 -46.99 -27.25 24.99
N ASP A 97 -45.99 -27.61 24.19
CA ASP A 97 -44.60 -27.16 24.33
C ASP A 97 -44.58 -25.62 24.34
N THR A 98 -44.70 -25.04 25.52
CA THR A 98 -44.77 -23.58 25.69
C THR A 98 -43.35 -23.12 25.93
N LEU A 99 -42.77 -22.43 24.94
CA LEU A 99 -41.45 -21.80 25.04
C LEU A 99 -41.44 -20.84 26.24
N VAL A 100 -40.61 -21.13 27.25
CA VAL A 100 -40.55 -20.35 28.50
C VAL A 100 -39.57 -19.19 28.39
N ASP A 101 -38.40 -19.48 27.82
CA ASP A 101 -37.33 -18.51 27.67
C ASP A 101 -36.39 -18.91 26.53
N THR A 102 -35.70 -17.92 25.98
CA THR A 102 -34.69 -18.09 24.94
C THR A 102 -33.44 -17.36 25.37
N ILE A 103 -32.45 -18.12 25.85
CA ILE A 103 -31.17 -17.58 26.29
C ILE A 103 -30.21 -17.60 25.11
N ASN A 104 -29.82 -16.42 24.64
CA ASN A 104 -28.79 -16.26 23.63
C ASN A 104 -27.41 -16.23 24.31
N ALA A 105 -26.64 -17.30 24.14
CA ALA A 105 -25.26 -17.42 24.59
C ALA A 105 -24.28 -17.30 23.42
N CYS A 106 -23.02 -16.98 23.73
CA CYS A 106 -21.95 -16.89 22.75
C CYS A 106 -20.94 -18.01 23.03
N GLY A 107 -20.81 -18.95 22.09
CA GLY A 107 -19.78 -19.98 22.12
C GLY A 107 -18.50 -19.49 21.46
N TYR A 108 -17.36 -19.95 21.99
CA TYR A 108 -16.04 -19.61 21.47
C TYR A 108 -15.27 -20.87 21.09
N SER A 109 -14.71 -20.88 19.88
CA SER A 109 -13.81 -21.94 19.43
C SER A 109 -12.35 -21.48 19.50
N VAL A 110 -11.64 -22.01 20.49
CA VAL A 110 -10.23 -21.68 20.78
C VAL A 110 -9.32 -21.98 19.59
N ILE A 111 -9.59 -23.06 18.86
CA ILE A 111 -8.76 -23.50 17.73
C ILE A 111 -8.78 -22.46 16.60
N PHE A 112 -9.99 -22.02 16.20
CA PHE A 112 -10.13 -21.01 15.15
C PHE A 112 -9.55 -19.66 15.59
N ALA A 113 -9.71 -19.30 16.86
CA ALA A 113 -9.15 -18.05 17.36
C ALA A 113 -7.62 -18.03 17.40
N ILE A 114 -6.97 -19.10 17.88
CA ILE A 114 -5.51 -19.21 17.85
C ILE A 114 -5.00 -19.14 16.42
N SER A 115 -5.65 -19.83 15.48
CA SER A 115 -5.25 -19.78 14.07
C SER A 115 -5.39 -18.38 13.45
N ALA A 116 -6.43 -17.62 13.82
CA ALA A 116 -6.60 -16.24 13.39
C ALA A 116 -5.49 -15.32 13.95
N LEU A 117 -5.10 -15.52 15.21
CA LEU A 117 -3.99 -14.77 15.83
C LEU A 117 -2.65 -15.05 15.15
N VAL A 118 -2.35 -16.33 14.88
CA VAL A 118 -1.11 -16.73 14.19
C VAL A 118 -1.07 -16.14 12.77
N LEU A 119 -2.17 -16.22 12.03
CA LEU A 119 -2.25 -15.65 10.69
C LEU A 119 -2.10 -14.12 10.72
N GLY A 120 -2.78 -13.45 11.65
CA GLY A 120 -2.64 -12.00 11.84
C GLY A 120 -1.21 -11.58 12.15
N PHE A 121 -0.53 -12.29 13.05
CA PHE A 121 0.88 -12.05 13.36
C PHE A 121 1.79 -12.26 12.15
N ALA A 122 1.59 -13.33 11.38
CA ALA A 122 2.36 -13.59 10.16
C ALA A 122 2.19 -12.48 9.12
N LEU A 123 0.98 -11.92 8.97
CA LEU A 123 0.72 -10.78 8.08
C LEU A 123 1.48 -9.53 8.51
N ILE A 124 1.53 -9.24 9.82
CA ILE A 124 2.29 -8.10 10.36
C ILE A 124 3.80 -8.29 10.16
N VAL A 125 4.33 -9.48 10.46
CA VAL A 125 5.75 -9.80 10.26
C VAL A 125 6.13 -9.69 8.79
N SER A 126 5.32 -10.23 7.89
CA SER A 126 5.59 -10.12 6.45
C SER A 126 5.63 -8.66 5.99
N LEU A 127 4.72 -7.80 6.48
CA LEU A 127 4.75 -6.37 6.21
C LEU A 127 6.05 -5.72 6.68
N GLY A 128 6.47 -5.99 7.92
CA GLY A 128 7.74 -5.50 8.46
C GLY A 128 8.92 -5.93 7.59
N CYS A 129 8.99 -7.20 7.21
CA CYS A 129 10.02 -7.73 6.31
C CYS A 129 10.04 -7.01 4.95
N LEU A 130 8.87 -6.68 4.38
CA LEU A 130 8.80 -5.89 3.16
C LEU A 130 9.32 -4.46 3.39
N SER A 131 8.95 -3.82 4.50
CA SER A 131 9.38 -2.45 4.85
C SER A 131 10.89 -2.31 5.04
N TYR A 132 11.60 -3.37 5.46
CA TYR A 132 13.06 -3.33 5.61
C TYR A 132 13.83 -3.38 4.29
N ARG A 133 13.18 -3.59 3.15
CA ARG A 133 13.89 -3.61 1.86
C ARG A 133 14.42 -2.21 1.54
N LYS A 134 15.74 -2.11 1.37
CA LYS A 134 16.43 -0.87 1.03
C LYS A 134 15.96 -0.33 -0.32
N LEU A 135 15.84 0.98 -0.39
CA LEU A 135 15.62 1.74 -1.61
C LEU A 135 16.96 2.15 -2.21
N ASP A 136 17.03 2.25 -3.54
CA ASP A 136 18.25 2.67 -4.22
C ASP A 136 18.57 4.14 -3.88
N PRO A 137 19.80 4.44 -3.40
CA PRO A 137 20.22 5.79 -3.10
C PRO A 137 20.55 6.51 -4.42
N GLY A 138 19.74 7.50 -4.79
CA GLY A 138 19.96 8.26 -6.02
C GLY A 138 18.90 9.33 -6.32
N ILE A 139 17.85 9.41 -5.51
CA ILE A 139 16.85 10.47 -5.57
C ILE A 139 16.39 10.72 -4.12
N PRO A 140 16.12 11.97 -3.71
CA PRO A 140 15.49 12.22 -2.42
C PRO A 140 14.17 11.46 -2.35
N VAL A 141 13.87 10.82 -1.22
CA VAL A 141 12.64 10.03 -1.09
C VAL A 141 11.44 10.96 -1.09
N ALA A 142 10.88 11.20 -2.27
CA ALA A 142 9.56 11.76 -2.43
C ALA A 142 8.56 10.62 -2.17
N GLY A 143 7.79 10.72 -1.09
CA GLY A 143 6.64 9.85 -0.90
C GLY A 143 5.57 10.07 -1.99
N PRO A 144 4.29 9.73 -1.76
CA PRO A 144 3.20 10.02 -2.70
C PRO A 144 2.86 11.52 -2.85
N CYS A 145 3.78 12.42 -2.52
CA CYS A 145 3.58 13.86 -2.54
C CYS A 145 3.79 14.40 -3.96
N SER A 146 2.70 14.81 -4.61
CA SER A 146 2.76 15.47 -5.92
C SER A 146 3.55 16.77 -5.89
N LEU A 147 3.59 17.47 -4.74
CA LEU A 147 4.37 18.69 -4.57
C LEU A 147 5.88 18.43 -4.73
N ALA A 148 6.38 17.34 -4.17
CA ALA A 148 7.79 16.96 -4.31
C ALA A 148 8.14 16.61 -5.76
N ILE A 149 7.25 15.92 -6.47
CA ILE A 149 7.42 15.63 -7.89
C ILE A 149 7.38 16.91 -8.73
N SER A 150 6.47 17.85 -8.41
CA SER A 150 6.36 19.14 -9.09
C SER A 150 7.63 19.98 -8.90
N ALA A 151 8.19 20.01 -7.68
CA ALA A 151 9.46 20.67 -7.41
C ALA A 151 10.61 20.07 -8.24
N ALA A 152 10.67 18.74 -8.35
CA ALA A 152 11.64 18.06 -9.21
C ALA A 152 11.44 18.33 -10.73
N CYS A 153 10.26 18.76 -11.14
CA CYS A 153 9.98 19.16 -12.52
C CYS A 153 10.14 20.66 -12.76
N ALA A 154 10.15 21.50 -11.70
CA ALA A 154 10.14 22.96 -11.83
C ALA A 154 11.39 23.52 -12.53
N ASN A 155 12.51 22.81 -12.44
CA ASN A 155 13.78 23.22 -13.02
C ASN A 155 13.99 22.78 -14.48
N VAL A 156 13.06 22.00 -15.06
CA VAL A 156 13.20 21.51 -16.45
C VAL A 156 12.84 22.60 -17.45
N THR A 157 13.71 22.80 -18.46
CA THR A 157 13.49 23.77 -19.55
C THR A 157 12.85 23.15 -20.79
N GLU A 158 12.75 21.82 -20.83
CA GLU A 158 12.24 21.05 -21.95
C GLU A 158 10.70 20.97 -21.94
N VAL A 159 10.05 21.58 -22.95
CA VAL A 159 8.59 21.60 -23.10
C VAL A 159 7.98 20.20 -23.23
N TYR A 160 8.73 19.24 -23.78
CA TYR A 160 8.25 17.88 -24.07
C TYR A 160 8.97 16.78 -23.29
N ALA A 161 9.79 17.10 -22.27
CA ALA A 161 10.45 16.11 -21.43
C ALA A 161 9.45 15.08 -20.88
N ALA A 162 8.30 15.56 -20.40
CA ALA A 162 7.27 14.70 -19.84
C ALA A 162 6.69 13.66 -20.81
N ARG A 163 6.75 13.89 -22.14
CA ARG A 163 6.17 13.00 -23.17
C ARG A 163 7.10 11.85 -23.58
N GLY A 164 8.38 11.95 -23.21
CA GLY A 164 9.41 10.97 -23.51
C GLY A 164 9.91 10.23 -22.25
N PRO A 165 10.90 9.36 -22.42
CA PRO A 165 11.60 8.76 -21.30
C PRO A 165 12.47 9.81 -20.59
N VAL A 166 12.34 9.90 -19.25
CA VAL A 166 13.08 10.86 -18.41
C VAL A 166 13.94 10.16 -17.38
N GLN A 167 14.98 10.84 -16.92
CA GLN A 167 15.84 10.41 -15.82
C GLN A 167 16.01 11.57 -14.85
N TYR A 168 16.13 11.27 -13.56
CA TYR A 168 16.40 12.26 -12.52
C TYR A 168 17.90 12.38 -12.29
N GLY A 169 18.40 13.61 -12.22
CA GLY A 169 19.79 13.90 -11.89
C GLY A 169 20.12 15.37 -12.02
N VAL A 170 21.41 15.67 -12.11
CA VAL A 170 21.92 17.03 -12.27
C VAL A 170 21.72 17.49 -13.72
N LEU A 171 21.07 18.63 -13.91
CA LEU A 171 20.73 19.17 -15.23
C LEU A 171 21.95 19.85 -15.87
N MET A 172 22.51 19.23 -16.91
CA MET A 172 23.66 19.79 -17.65
C MET A 172 23.29 20.98 -18.54
N ASN A 173 22.04 21.05 -18.99
CA ASN A 173 21.57 22.07 -19.94
C ASN A 173 21.26 23.42 -19.31
N ARG A 174 21.42 23.55 -17.98
CA ARG A 174 21.15 24.78 -17.25
C ARG A 174 22.45 25.28 -16.65
N LYS A 175 22.76 26.55 -16.90
CA LYS A 175 23.90 27.19 -16.24
C LYS A 175 23.67 27.19 -14.72
N PRO A 176 24.73 27.00 -13.93
CA PRO A 176 24.63 27.07 -12.49
C PRO A 176 24.12 28.45 -12.06
N ASP A 177 23.48 28.48 -10.89
CA ASP A 177 22.99 29.71 -10.28
C ASP A 177 24.15 30.69 -9.96
N ALA A 178 23.83 31.93 -9.57
CA ALA A 178 24.82 32.94 -9.21
C ALA A 178 25.81 32.47 -8.11
N ASP A 179 25.35 31.56 -7.24
CA ASP A 179 26.17 30.93 -6.19
C ASP A 179 26.91 29.66 -6.64
N GLY A 180 26.90 29.32 -7.94
CA GLY A 180 27.57 28.13 -8.49
C GLY A 180 26.80 26.81 -8.28
N ARG A 181 25.58 26.86 -7.72
CA ARG A 181 24.75 25.68 -7.45
C ARG A 181 24.13 25.12 -8.73
N GLN A 182 24.16 23.79 -8.88
CA GLN A 182 23.57 23.09 -10.02
C GLN A 182 22.11 22.71 -9.73
N TYR A 183 21.29 22.72 -10.77
CA TYR A 183 19.86 22.41 -10.67
C TYR A 183 19.60 20.91 -10.82
N LEU A 184 18.74 20.37 -9.96
CA LEU A 184 18.24 19.01 -10.05
C LEU A 184 16.88 18.97 -10.74
N GLY A 185 16.63 17.87 -11.43
CA GLY A 185 15.29 17.58 -11.91
C GLY A 185 15.20 16.40 -12.85
N PHE A 186 13.98 16.19 -13.34
CA PHE A 186 13.73 15.24 -14.42
C PHE A 186 14.08 15.86 -15.78
N SER A 187 14.89 15.20 -16.59
CA SER A 187 15.18 15.62 -17.97
C SER A 187 15.10 14.45 -18.94
N GLY A 188 14.72 14.74 -20.19
CA GLY A 188 14.79 13.80 -21.30
C GLY A 188 16.18 13.72 -21.94
N GLN A 189 17.12 14.56 -21.50
CA GLN A 189 18.51 14.62 -21.94
C GLN A 189 19.45 14.06 -20.86
N ASP A 190 20.75 14.00 -21.17
CA ASP A 190 21.73 13.36 -20.30
C ASP A 190 21.90 14.14 -19.00
N VAL A 191 21.84 13.39 -17.90
CA VAL A 191 21.90 13.90 -16.53
C VAL A 191 23.01 13.17 -15.79
N GLU A 192 23.76 13.91 -14.99
CA GLU A 192 24.78 13.30 -14.13
C GLU A 192 24.14 12.75 -12.85
N PRO A 193 24.64 11.61 -12.34
CA PRO A 193 24.22 11.08 -11.06
C PRO A 193 24.61 12.04 -9.93
N LEU A 194 23.83 12.05 -8.85
CA LEU A 194 24.15 12.88 -7.69
C LEU A 194 25.46 12.41 -7.03
N GLU A 195 26.32 13.36 -6.72
CA GLU A 195 27.49 13.11 -5.89
C GLU A 195 27.12 13.25 -4.41
N TRP A 196 27.62 12.31 -3.61
CA TRP A 196 27.44 12.35 -2.17
C TRP A 196 28.16 13.58 -1.58
N ARG A 197 27.46 14.41 -0.79
CA ARG A 197 27.96 15.62 -0.08
C ARG A 197 28.03 16.93 -0.89
N LYS A 198 27.50 17.00 -2.11
CA LYS A 198 27.29 18.28 -2.81
C LYS A 198 25.91 18.87 -2.54
N GLU A 199 25.81 20.19 -2.46
CA GLU A 199 24.54 20.92 -2.33
C GLU A 199 24.01 21.30 -3.71
N TYR A 200 22.70 21.14 -3.90
CA TYR A 200 22.01 21.34 -5.17
C TYR A 200 20.71 22.14 -4.97
N LEU A 201 20.20 22.72 -6.06
CA LEU A 201 18.94 23.49 -6.12
C LEU A 201 17.81 22.75 -6.82
#